data_AF-A0A7D5MV77-F1
#
_entry.id   AF-A0A7D5MV77-F1
#
_cell.length_a   1.000
_cell.length_b   1.000
_cell.length_c   1.000
_cell.angle_alpha   90.00
_cell.angle_beta   90.00
_cell.angle_gamma   90.00
#
_symmetry.space_group_name_H-M   'P 1'
#
loop_
_entity.id
_entity.type
_entity.pdbx_description
1 polymer ?
#
loop_
_entity_poly.entity_id
_entity_poly.type
_entity_poly.pdbx_seq_one_letter_code
_entity_poly.pdbx_strand_id
1 'polypeptide(L)'
;MNDGANLNHLADIAGVEPEYWDIWGNHHPIPAAAKKSILAALGLAVADDEAIARSMQQLQDAQWRRWLPPVLVATVGETLTIPLTAGGPHRLAGDLRDRHRERRVQRAGFPPG
;
A
#
# COMPACT_ATOMS: atom_id res chain seq x y z
N MET A 1 -27.54 -0.26 16.00
CA MET A 1 -26.15 -0.46 15.59
C MET A 1 -26.18 -1.42 14.42
N ASN A 2 -25.51 -1.10 13.32
CA ASN A 2 -25.64 -1.80 12.05
C ASN A 2 -24.33 -2.53 11.77
N ASP A 3 -24.09 -3.64 12.46
CA ASP A 3 -22.82 -4.39 12.50
C ASP A 3 -22.31 -4.72 11.08
N GLY A 4 -23.24 -4.99 10.16
CA GLY A 4 -22.92 -5.20 8.75
C GLY A 4 -22.40 -3.95 8.04
N ALA A 5 -22.90 -2.76 8.38
CA ALA A 5 -22.42 -1.50 7.83
C ALA A 5 -21.01 -1.15 8.35
N ASN A 6 -20.75 -1.39 9.63
CA ASN A 6 -19.42 -1.17 10.22
C ASN A 6 -18.38 -2.12 9.61
N LEU A 7 -18.72 -3.41 9.44
CA LEU A 7 -17.83 -4.37 8.79
C LEU A 7 -17.55 -3.99 7.32
N ASN A 8 -18.57 -3.55 6.60
CA ASN A 8 -18.41 -3.10 5.20
C ASN A 8 -17.53 -1.86 5.12
N HIS A 9 -17.69 -0.91 6.03
CA HIS A 9 -16.86 0.28 6.07
C HIS A 9 -15.39 -0.06 6.38
N LEU A 10 -15.14 -0.98 7.31
CA LEU A 10 -13.77 -1.44 7.60
C LEU A 10 -13.15 -2.15 6.38
N ALA A 11 -13.93 -2.96 5.67
CA ALA A 11 -13.48 -3.62 4.44
C ALA A 11 -13.06 -2.60 3.36
N ASP A 12 -13.87 -1.56 3.17
CA ASP A 12 -13.63 -0.50 2.20
C ASP A 12 -12.31 0.25 2.47
N ILE A 13 -12.12 0.74 3.71
CA ILE A 13 -10.89 1.45 4.07
C ILE A 13 -9.64 0.55 4.10
N ALA A 14 -9.82 -0.77 4.22
CA ALA A 14 -8.75 -1.75 4.13
C ALA A 14 -8.43 -2.18 2.68
N GLY A 15 -9.18 -1.70 1.69
CA GLY A 15 -9.03 -2.05 0.28
C GLY A 15 -9.56 -3.44 -0.08
N VAL A 16 -10.51 -3.97 0.69
CA VAL A 16 -11.18 -5.24 0.41
C VAL A 16 -12.45 -4.97 -0.38
N GLU A 17 -12.41 -5.34 -1.66
CA GLU A 17 -13.54 -5.19 -2.58
C GLU A 17 -14.73 -6.05 -2.11
N PRO A 18 -15.99 -5.58 -2.23
CA PRO A 18 -17.15 -6.31 -1.73
C PRO A 18 -17.60 -7.44 -2.65
N GLU A 19 -17.06 -7.52 -3.86
CA GLU A 19 -17.47 -8.42 -4.93
C GLU A 19 -16.32 -8.68 -5.90
N TYR A 20 -16.38 -9.76 -6.65
CA TYR A 20 -15.40 -10.08 -7.69
C TYR A 20 -16.04 -10.83 -8.86
N TRP A 21 -15.37 -10.82 -10.00
CA TRP A 21 -15.70 -11.65 -11.15
C TRP A 21 -14.76 -12.85 -11.18
N ASP A 22 -15.30 -14.06 -11.27
CA ASP A 22 -14.50 -15.26 -11.45
C ASP A 22 -13.97 -15.38 -12.90
N ILE A 23 -13.08 -16.34 -13.14
CA ILE A 23 -12.48 -16.58 -14.47
C ILE A 23 -13.49 -17.08 -15.52
N TRP A 24 -14.71 -17.42 -15.10
CA TRP A 24 -15.81 -17.84 -15.98
C TRP A 24 -16.81 -16.70 -16.22
N GLY A 25 -16.54 -15.50 -15.68
CA GLY A 25 -17.38 -14.33 -15.86
C GLY A 25 -18.62 -14.32 -14.97
N ASN A 26 -18.67 -15.10 -13.88
CA ASN A 26 -19.75 -14.97 -12.91
C ASN A 26 -19.38 -13.94 -11.84
N HIS A 27 -20.36 -13.12 -11.46
CA HIS A 27 -20.24 -12.14 -10.38
C HIS A 27 -20.52 -12.78 -9.03
N HIS A 28 -19.65 -12.53 -8.05
CA HIS A 28 -19.75 -13.09 -6.71
C HIS A 28 -19.64 -11.99 -5.65
N PRO A 29 -20.69 -11.74 -4.86
CA PRO A 29 -20.58 -10.92 -3.66
C PRO A 29 -19.85 -11.69 -2.57
N ILE A 30 -19.01 -10.98 -1.80
CA ILE A 30 -18.23 -11.59 -0.73
C ILE A 30 -19.07 -11.63 0.55
N PRO A 31 -19.33 -12.82 1.13
CA PRO A 31 -20.11 -12.95 2.35
C PRO A 31 -19.36 -12.35 3.55
N ALA A 32 -20.10 -11.91 4.57
CA ALA A 32 -19.53 -11.28 5.76
C ALA A 32 -18.45 -12.13 6.44
N ALA A 33 -18.61 -13.46 6.46
CA ALA A 33 -17.61 -14.38 7.01
C ALA A 33 -16.26 -14.31 6.26
N ALA A 34 -16.29 -14.24 4.93
CA ALA A 34 -15.08 -14.09 4.12
C ALA A 34 -14.44 -12.72 4.32
N LYS A 35 -15.23 -11.64 4.41
CA LYS A 35 -14.71 -10.31 4.75
C LYS A 35 -13.97 -10.32 6.08
N LYS A 36 -14.54 -10.94 7.12
CA LYS A 36 -13.89 -11.09 8.43
C LYS A 36 -12.58 -11.86 8.33
N SER A 37 -12.52 -12.96 7.58
CA SER A 37 -11.29 -13.73 7.39
C SER A 37 -10.20 -12.94 6.68
N ILE A 38 -10.53 -12.21 5.61
CA ILE A 38 -9.57 -11.37 4.89
C ILE A 38 -9.04 -10.25 5.80
N LEU A 39 -9.93 -9.55 6.50
CA LEU A 39 -9.56 -8.49 7.44
C LEU A 39 -8.66 -9.03 8.58
N ALA A 40 -8.98 -10.19 9.13
CA ALA A 40 -8.14 -10.84 10.14
C ALA A 40 -6.75 -11.21 9.59
N ALA A 41 -6.67 -11.68 8.34
CA ALA A 41 -5.40 -11.98 7.67
C ALA A 41 -4.55 -10.72 7.43
N LEU A 42 -5.19 -9.55 7.25
CA LEU A 42 -4.53 -8.24 7.22
C LEU A 42 -4.11 -7.73 8.61
N GLY A 43 -4.39 -8.48 9.68
CA GLY A 43 -4.06 -8.12 11.06
C GLY A 43 -5.06 -7.19 11.73
N LEU A 44 -6.29 -7.09 11.21
CA LEU A 44 -7.36 -6.26 11.75
C LEU A 44 -8.32 -7.09 12.61
N ALA A 45 -8.64 -6.61 13.81
CA ALA A 45 -9.55 -7.26 14.73
C ALA A 45 -11.02 -7.04 14.33
N VAL A 46 -11.79 -8.13 14.21
CA VAL A 46 -13.18 -8.13 13.71
C VAL A 46 -14.11 -9.05 14.50
N ALA A 47 -13.75 -9.35 15.75
CA ALA A 47 -14.51 -10.25 16.63
C ALA A 47 -15.89 -9.68 16.98
N ASP A 48 -15.95 -8.38 17.25
CA ASP A 48 -17.12 -7.62 17.66
C ASP A 48 -17.04 -6.17 17.15
N ASP A 49 -18.09 -5.39 17.36
CA ASP A 49 -18.18 -3.99 16.94
C ASP A 49 -17.08 -3.10 17.55
N GLU A 50 -16.67 -3.37 18.79
CA GLU A 50 -15.60 -2.62 19.45
C GLU A 50 -14.24 -2.93 18.81
N ALA A 51 -13.99 -4.18 18.44
CA ALA A 51 -12.81 -4.60 17.70
C ALA A 51 -12.77 -3.97 16.30
N ILE A 52 -13.91 -3.91 15.61
CA ILE A 52 -14.03 -3.24 14.30
C ILE A 52 -13.70 -1.75 14.45
N ALA A 53 -14.28 -1.07 15.44
CA ALA A 53 -14.01 0.35 15.69
C ALA A 53 -12.53 0.62 16.02
N ARG A 54 -11.90 -0.24 16.83
CA ARG A 54 -10.45 -0.17 17.12
C ARG A 54 -9.60 -0.35 15.87
N SER A 55 -9.96 -1.29 15.01
CA SER A 55 -9.26 -1.53 13.74
C SER A 55 -9.39 -0.34 12.77
N MET A 56 -10.55 0.31 12.74
CA MET A 56 -10.74 1.54 11.96
C MET A 56 -9.82 2.65 12.48
N GLN A 57 -9.76 2.85 13.81
CA GLN A 57 -8.87 3.83 14.43
C GLN A 57 -7.39 3.50 14.16
N GLN A 58 -7.00 2.22 14.21
CA GLN A 58 -5.65 1.78 13.90
C GLN A 58 -5.23 2.15 12.48
N LEU A 59 -6.09 1.93 11.48
CA LEU A 59 -5.80 2.27 10.08
C LEU A 59 -5.65 3.79 9.89
N GLN A 60 -6.54 4.57 10.51
CA GLN A 60 -6.46 6.03 10.48
C GLN A 60 -5.16 6.51 11.14
N ASP A 61 -4.89 6.10 12.38
CA ASP A 61 -3.68 6.47 13.12
C ASP A 61 -2.39 6.10 12.38
N ALA A 62 -2.36 4.91 11.74
CA ALA A 62 -1.20 4.47 10.99
C ALA A 62 -0.86 5.41 9.81
N GLN A 63 -1.88 6.01 9.18
CA GLN A 63 -1.68 7.03 8.16
C GLN A 63 -1.07 8.31 8.75
N TRP A 64 -1.60 8.81 9.88
CA TRP A 64 -1.19 10.11 10.44
C TRP A 64 0.15 10.07 11.18
N ARG A 65 0.55 8.90 11.72
CA ARG A 65 1.81 8.74 12.45
C ARG A 65 3.01 8.51 11.53
N ARG A 66 2.80 8.23 10.26
CA ARG A 66 3.89 8.00 9.30
C ARG A 66 4.45 9.32 8.83
N TRP A 67 5.76 9.47 9.01
CA TRP A 67 6.44 10.67 8.53
C TRP A 67 6.55 10.68 7.02
N LEU A 68 6.84 9.53 6.42
CA LEU A 68 6.95 9.35 4.98
C LEU A 68 6.00 8.25 4.53
N PRO A 69 5.51 8.28 3.27
CA PRO A 69 4.87 7.14 2.65
C PRO A 69 5.78 5.89 2.72
N PRO A 70 5.22 4.68 2.85
CA PRO A 70 6.02 3.46 2.93
C PRO A 70 6.84 3.22 1.66
N VAL A 71 6.27 3.57 0.50
CA VAL A 71 6.92 3.50 -0.81
C VAL A 71 6.39 4.65 -1.65
N LEU A 72 7.26 5.30 -2.41
CA LEU A 72 6.90 6.28 -3.43
C LEU A 72 7.52 5.82 -4.76
N VAL A 73 6.68 5.68 -5.78
CA VAL A 73 7.11 5.31 -7.13
C VAL A 73 7.16 6.57 -7.99
N ALA A 74 8.23 6.73 -8.76
CA ALA A 74 8.46 7.91 -9.58
C ALA A 74 9.09 7.52 -10.91
N THR A 75 8.86 8.34 -11.94
CA THR A 75 9.44 8.17 -13.26
C THR A 75 10.83 8.80 -13.33
N VAL A 76 11.77 8.14 -14.00
CA VAL A 76 13.12 8.69 -14.22
C VAL A 76 13.02 9.95 -15.09
N GLY A 77 13.67 11.02 -14.65
CA GLY A 77 13.69 12.31 -15.35
C GLY A 77 12.59 13.29 -14.90
N GLU A 78 11.70 12.89 -14.01
CA GLU A 78 10.68 13.79 -13.44
C GLU A 78 11.08 14.29 -12.05
N THR A 79 10.62 15.50 -11.71
CA THR A 79 10.81 16.06 -10.35
C THR A 79 10.02 15.24 -9.34
N LEU A 80 10.71 14.66 -8.37
CA LEU A 80 10.09 13.89 -7.29
C LEU A 80 9.66 14.80 -6.12
N THR A 81 8.37 14.80 -5.79
CA THR A 81 7.84 15.44 -4.58
C THR A 81 7.58 14.38 -3.52
N ILE A 82 8.24 14.49 -2.37
CA ILE A 82 8.08 13.56 -1.26
C ILE A 82 7.20 14.21 -0.18
N PRO A 83 5.97 13.73 0.06
CA PRO A 83 5.15 14.25 1.15
C PRO A 83 5.74 13.86 2.51
N LEU A 84 5.76 14.80 3.45
CA LEU A 84 6.29 14.63 4.80
C LEU A 84 5.25 15.09 5.83
N THR A 85 4.92 14.22 6.79
CA THR A 85 4.12 14.57 7.97
C THR A 85 5.03 14.61 9.18
N ALA A 86 5.32 15.80 9.72
CA ALA A 86 6.25 15.90 10.83
C ALA A 86 5.91 17.06 11.78
N GLY A 87 6.01 16.83 13.09
CA GLY A 87 5.80 17.86 14.11
C GLY A 87 7.13 18.46 14.55
N GLY A 88 7.40 19.72 14.21
CA GLY A 88 8.66 20.41 14.57
C GLY A 88 9.77 20.35 13.50
N PRO A 89 11.01 20.72 13.84
CA PRO A 89 12.14 20.70 12.92
C PRO A 89 12.74 19.30 12.76
N HIS A 90 12.99 18.89 11.51
CA HIS A 90 13.46 17.53 11.17
C HIS A 90 14.58 17.55 10.15
N ARG A 91 15.42 16.51 10.18
CA ARG A 91 16.47 16.26 9.19
C ARG A 91 16.20 14.95 8.48
N LEU A 92 16.17 14.98 7.15
CA LEU A 92 16.07 13.79 6.31
C LEU A 92 17.46 13.43 5.78
N ALA A 93 17.76 12.14 5.75
CA ALA A 93 18.91 11.57 5.05
C ALA A 93 18.40 10.47 4.12
N GLY A 94 18.93 10.41 2.90
CA GLY A 94 18.56 9.40 1.90
C GLY A 94 19.81 8.75 1.32
N ASP A 95 19.71 7.46 1.00
CA ASP A 95 20.71 6.69 0.26
C ASP A 95 20.16 6.42 -1.15
N LEU A 96 20.93 6.78 -2.18
CA LEU A 96 20.57 6.52 -3.56
C LEU A 96 21.37 5.32 -4.05
N ARG A 97 20.67 4.20 -4.22
CA ARG A 97 21.26 2.99 -4.80
C ARG A 97 20.91 2.92 -6.28
N ASP A 98 21.90 3.20 -7.10
CA ASP A 98 21.83 2.92 -8.53
C ASP A 98 22.44 1.54 -8.81
N ARG A 99 21.64 0.64 -9.40
CA ARG A 99 22.14 -0.68 -9.87
C ARG A 99 22.74 -0.60 -11.28
N HIS A 100 22.78 0.57 -11.91
CA HIS A 100 23.23 0.75 -13.29
C HIS A 100 24.72 1.15 -13.38
N ARG A 101 25.62 0.30 -12.91
CA ARG A 101 27.07 0.43 -13.17
C ARG A 101 27.67 -0.87 -13.68
N GLU A 102 27.47 -1.14 -14.98
CA GLU A 102 28.32 -2.00 -15.84
C GLU A 102 27.76 -1.91 -17.28
N ARG A 103 28.44 -1.31 -18.26
CA ARG A 103 29.62 -1.86 -18.93
C ARG A 103 30.65 -0.78 -19.33
N ARG A 104 31.92 -1.15 -19.12
CA ARG A 104 33.12 -0.46 -19.59
C ARG A 104 33.05 -0.10 -21.08
N VAL A 105 33.54 1.10 -21.38
CA VAL A 105 34.04 1.49 -22.69
C VAL A 105 35.09 0.47 -23.15
N GLN A 106 34.84 -0.21 -24.27
CA GLN A 106 35.92 -0.83 -25.05
C GLN A 106 35.97 -0.12 -26.39
N ARG A 107 36.81 0.93 -26.43
CA ARG A 107 37.31 1.50 -27.67
C ARG A 107 38.51 0.64 -28.08
N ALA A 108 38.34 -0.21 -29.07
CA ALA A 108 39.44 -0.74 -29.87
C ALA A 108 38.90 -0.98 -31.28
N GLY A 109 39.33 -0.14 -32.23
CA GLY A 109 39.02 -0.32 -33.63
C GLY A 109 39.76 -1.53 -34.21
N PHE A 110 39.23 -2.04 -35.33
CA PHE A 110 39.99 -2.82 -36.30
C PHE A 110 39.44 -2.55 -37.72
N PRO A 111 40.28 -2.51 -38.77
CA PRO A 111 40.02 -1.84 -40.06
C PRO A 111 39.29 -2.74 -41.06
N PRO A 112 38.87 -2.22 -42.24
CA PRO A 112 38.17 -3.03 -43.23
C PRO A 112 39.14 -3.94 -44.01
N GLY A 113 38.63 -5.12 -44.39
CA GLY A 113 39.18 -5.99 -45.43
C GLY A 113 38.14 -6.17 -46.53
#